data_AF-A0AAU4MJ09-F1
#
_entry.id   AF-A0AAU4MJ09-F1
#
_cell.length_a   1.000
_cell.length_b   1.000
_cell.length_c   1.000
_cell.angle_alpha   90.00
_cell.angle_beta   90.00
_cell.angle_gamma   90.00
#
_symmetry.space_group_name_H-M   'P 1'
#
loop_
_entity.id
_entity.type
_entity.pdbx_description
1 polymer ?
#
loop_
_entity_poly.entity_id
_entity_poly.type
_entity_poly.pdbx_seq_one_letter_code
_entity_poly.pdbx_strand_id
1 'polypeptide(L)'
;MATRRYWFALAVFGGLLLLSLPLYVTHGSPCTGGRDCAVGLSSPAGLLTVDQLPRPGLLQVYALLATALGGFLLVRRYRRTGNLGRLVPAILTATVFAAGTAWLTVTHWHGFHRPSALVETAELILFNGATPVLLVAVTLLALAAGERSLPLLAFGVLFCAVAYVAATYDSFYLLGRAGLPLDTLRDPRGIRQALNIAVPAALLLVAAAVARLAAGRSPARAGAGAGTATAGGRHGRHSRT
;
A
#
# COMPACT_ATOMS: atom_id res chain seq x y z
N MET A 1 -17.69 10.88 9.01
CA MET A 1 -16.53 11.77 8.69
C MET A 1 -15.23 11.01 8.39
N ALA A 2 -14.95 9.86 9.01
CA ALA A 2 -13.72 9.07 8.75
C ALA A 2 -13.55 8.65 7.28
N THR A 3 -14.64 8.25 6.62
CA THR A 3 -14.71 7.90 5.18
C THR A 3 -14.12 8.94 4.23
N ARG A 4 -14.20 10.23 4.58
CA ARG A 4 -13.67 11.35 3.77
C ARG A 4 -12.16 11.53 3.85
N ARG A 5 -11.48 10.86 4.80
CA ARG A 5 -10.09 11.16 5.13
C ARG A 5 -9.12 10.13 4.54
N TYR A 6 -9.46 8.84 4.63
CA TYR A 6 -8.55 7.77 4.19
C TYR A 6 -8.53 7.53 2.68
N TRP A 7 -9.53 7.97 1.88
CA TRP A 7 -9.48 7.82 0.42
C TRP A 7 -8.20 8.44 -0.18
N PHE A 8 -7.72 9.54 0.39
CA PHE A 8 -6.52 10.21 -0.07
C PHE A 8 -5.27 9.36 0.20
N ALA A 9 -5.18 8.75 1.38
CA ALA A 9 -4.06 7.86 1.71
C ALA A 9 -4.04 6.63 0.80
N LEU A 10 -5.21 6.01 0.59
CA LEU A 10 -5.37 4.89 -0.34
C LEU A 10 -4.97 5.28 -1.77
N ALA A 11 -5.38 6.45 -2.25
CA ALA A 11 -5.03 6.94 -3.58
C ALA A 11 -3.53 7.22 -3.72
N VAL A 12 -2.90 7.82 -2.71
CA VAL A 12 -1.45 8.08 -2.71
C VAL A 12 -0.68 6.77 -2.73
N PHE A 13 -0.99 5.82 -1.85
CA PHE A 13 -0.30 4.53 -1.81
C PHE A 13 -0.54 3.71 -3.08
N GLY A 14 -1.78 3.61 -3.55
CA GLY A 14 -2.11 2.91 -4.79
C GLY A 14 -1.45 3.55 -6.02
N GLY A 15 -1.41 4.88 -6.09
CA GLY A 15 -0.76 5.61 -7.17
C GLY A 15 0.75 5.43 -7.18
N LEU A 16 1.41 5.44 -6.01
CA LEU A 16 2.83 5.15 -5.91
C LEU A 16 3.12 3.68 -6.32
N LEU A 17 2.37 2.70 -5.84
CA LEU A 17 2.56 1.31 -6.30
C LEU A 17 2.32 1.15 -7.80
N LEU A 18 1.33 1.86 -8.38
CA LEU A 18 1.08 1.81 -9.82
C LEU A 18 2.23 2.42 -10.63
N LEU A 19 2.78 3.55 -10.16
CA LEU A 19 3.90 4.24 -10.80
C LEU A 19 5.21 3.45 -10.74
N SER A 20 5.34 2.48 -9.84
CA SER A 20 6.51 1.61 -9.76
C SER A 20 6.49 0.49 -10.80
N LEU A 21 5.32 0.12 -11.35
CA LEU A 21 5.17 -1.00 -12.29
C LEU A 21 6.17 -1.01 -13.45
N PRO A 22 6.46 0.11 -14.15
CA PRO A 22 7.42 0.11 -15.24
C PRO A 22 8.85 -0.28 -14.83
N LEU A 23 9.18 -0.18 -13.53
CA LEU A 23 10.49 -0.57 -12.99
C LEU A 23 10.61 -2.09 -12.79
N TYR A 24 9.50 -2.82 -12.76
CA TYR A 24 9.44 -4.27 -12.63
C TYR A 24 9.34 -4.99 -13.98
N VAL A 25 9.04 -4.26 -15.07
CA VAL A 25 9.00 -4.82 -16.42
C VAL A 25 10.42 -4.95 -16.97
N THR A 26 10.81 -6.16 -17.36
CA THR A 26 12.07 -6.41 -18.04
C THR A 26 11.92 -6.18 -19.55
N HIS A 27 12.92 -5.57 -20.19
CA HIS A 27 13.05 -5.65 -21.64
C HIS A 27 13.59 -7.05 -21.95
N GLY A 28 12.70 -7.99 -22.28
CA GLY A 28 13.11 -9.35 -22.63
C GLY A 28 14.21 -9.33 -23.68
N SER A 29 15.33 -9.98 -23.39
CA SER A 29 16.35 -10.20 -24.41
C SER A 29 15.78 -11.15 -25.47
N PRO A 30 15.94 -10.84 -26.77
CA PRO A 30 15.52 -11.77 -27.81
C PRO A 30 16.32 -13.06 -27.67
N CYS A 31 15.61 -14.18 -27.67
CA CYS A 31 16.21 -15.50 -27.71
C CYS A 31 16.91 -15.75 -29.03
N THR A 32 18.18 -15.37 -29.12
CA THR A 32 19.02 -15.71 -30.27
C THR A 32 19.54 -17.14 -30.08
N GLY A 33 19.07 -18.06 -30.94
CA GLY A 33 19.71 -19.38 -31.13
C GLY A 33 19.02 -20.61 -30.54
N GLY A 34 17.70 -20.59 -30.31
CA GLY A 34 16.94 -21.82 -29.99
C GLY A 34 17.27 -22.50 -28.65
N ARG A 35 18.09 -21.86 -27.80
CA ARG A 35 18.27 -22.26 -26.39
C ARG A 35 17.20 -21.60 -25.54
N ASP A 36 16.67 -22.33 -24.57
CA ASP A 36 15.66 -21.85 -23.63
C ASP A 36 16.17 -20.61 -22.88
N CYS A 37 15.77 -19.42 -23.32
CA CYS A 37 15.90 -18.20 -22.50
C CYS A 37 14.74 -18.12 -21.51
N ALA A 38 14.58 -19.19 -20.75
CA ALA A 38 14.19 -18.98 -19.38
C ALA A 38 15.34 -18.17 -18.78
N VAL A 39 15.09 -16.92 -18.40
CA VAL A 39 15.76 -16.45 -17.18
C VAL A 39 15.25 -17.44 -16.15
N GLY A 40 16.03 -18.50 -15.91
CA GLY A 40 15.72 -19.52 -14.95
C GLY A 40 15.67 -18.83 -13.62
N LEU A 41 14.48 -18.34 -13.24
CA LEU A 41 14.14 -18.05 -11.87
C LEU A 41 14.00 -19.42 -11.21
N SER A 42 15.12 -20.12 -11.08
CA SER A 42 15.30 -21.33 -10.30
C SER A 42 15.41 -20.92 -8.84
N SER A 43 14.40 -20.20 -8.37
CA SER A 43 14.11 -20.10 -6.95
C SER A 43 13.01 -21.12 -6.70
N PRO A 44 13.27 -22.20 -5.93
CA PRO A 44 12.28 -23.20 -5.57
C PRO A 44 11.01 -22.63 -4.92
N ALA A 45 10.99 -21.33 -4.57
CA ALA A 45 9.90 -20.64 -3.91
C ALA A 45 9.45 -19.34 -4.61
N GLY A 46 9.90 -19.03 -5.84
CA GLY A 46 9.54 -17.78 -6.51
C GLY A 46 10.15 -16.52 -5.88
N LEU A 47 11.23 -16.69 -5.10
CA LEU A 47 12.00 -15.62 -4.45
C LEU A 47 12.95 -14.97 -5.44
N LEU A 48 12.80 -13.67 -5.64
CA LEU A 48 13.80 -12.85 -6.31
C LEU A 48 14.84 -12.39 -5.30
N THR A 49 16.10 -12.75 -5.50
CA THR A 49 17.19 -12.07 -4.80
C THR A 49 17.37 -10.67 -5.39
N VAL A 50 18.00 -9.75 -4.63
CA VAL A 50 18.23 -8.36 -5.08
C VAL A 50 18.90 -8.30 -6.46
N ASP A 51 19.75 -9.28 -6.75
CA ASP A 51 20.49 -9.42 -8.02
C ASP A 51 19.61 -9.84 -9.20
N GLN A 52 18.39 -10.30 -8.96
CA GLN A 52 17.45 -10.74 -9.98
C GLN A 52 16.41 -9.65 -10.35
N LEU A 53 16.45 -8.49 -9.69
CA LEU A 53 15.64 -7.33 -10.06
C LEU A 53 16.23 -6.66 -11.32
N PRO A 54 15.38 -6.21 -12.28
CA PRO A 54 15.86 -5.60 -13.51
C PRO A 54 16.74 -4.37 -13.28
N ARG A 55 16.41 -3.57 -12.27
CA ARG A 55 16.96 -2.23 -12.02
C ARG A 55 17.00 -1.93 -10.51
N PRO A 56 17.81 -2.63 -9.71
CA PRO A 56 17.77 -2.52 -8.24
C PRO A 56 18.07 -1.08 -7.75
N GLY A 57 19.05 -0.41 -8.36
CA GLY A 57 19.38 0.98 -8.01
C GLY A 57 18.26 1.98 -8.28
N LEU A 58 17.55 1.85 -9.42
CA LEU A 58 16.41 2.72 -9.72
C LEU A 58 15.21 2.44 -8.81
N LEU A 59 14.97 1.19 -8.45
CA LEU A 59 13.94 0.82 -7.47
C LEU A 59 14.25 1.40 -6.09
N GLN A 60 15.51 1.39 -5.66
CA GLN A 60 15.93 2.00 -4.40
C GLN A 60 15.70 3.52 -4.41
N VAL A 61 16.16 4.22 -5.46
CA VAL A 61 15.93 5.67 -5.62
C VAL A 61 14.43 5.97 -5.68
N TYR A 62 13.67 5.18 -6.42
CA TYR A 62 12.22 5.31 -6.50
C TYR A 62 11.56 5.13 -5.13
N ALA A 63 11.94 4.11 -4.37
CA ALA A 63 11.37 3.85 -3.04
C ALA A 63 11.63 5.00 -2.07
N LEU A 64 12.84 5.60 -2.10
CA LEU A 64 13.16 6.78 -1.31
C LEU A 64 12.30 7.98 -1.71
N LEU A 65 12.20 8.28 -3.01
CA LEU A 65 11.38 9.38 -3.53
C LEU A 65 9.90 9.17 -3.23
N ALA A 66 9.38 7.96 -3.42
CA ALA A 66 7.99 7.60 -3.13
C ALA A 66 7.66 7.75 -1.64
N THR A 67 8.58 7.33 -0.76
CA THR A 67 8.42 7.48 0.70
C THR A 67 8.41 8.96 1.09
N ALA A 68 9.36 9.75 0.59
CA ALA A 68 9.44 11.19 0.87
C ALA A 68 8.20 11.94 0.34
N LEU A 69 7.82 11.70 -0.92
CA LEU A 69 6.67 12.33 -1.56
C LEU A 69 5.35 11.90 -0.90
N GLY A 70 5.17 10.60 -0.68
CA GLY A 70 3.98 10.05 0.00
C GLY A 70 3.83 10.61 1.41
N GLY A 71 4.91 10.61 2.20
CA GLY A 71 4.95 11.20 3.53
C GLY A 71 4.61 12.69 3.50
N PHE A 72 5.23 13.47 2.61
CA PHE A 72 4.94 14.90 2.44
C PHE A 72 3.48 15.16 2.10
N LEU A 73 2.91 14.43 1.13
CA LEU A 73 1.52 14.57 0.70
C LEU A 73 0.54 14.26 1.84
N LEU A 74 0.79 13.19 2.60
CA LEU A 74 0.00 12.81 3.76
C LEU A 74 0.09 13.86 4.86
N VAL A 75 1.30 14.27 5.26
CA VAL A 75 1.52 15.31 6.28
C VAL A 75 0.81 16.60 5.89
N ARG A 76 0.99 17.07 4.64
CA ARG A 76 0.33 18.27 4.14
C ARG A 76 -1.19 18.17 4.21
N ARG A 77 -1.76 17.02 3.84
CA ARG A 77 -3.20 16.77 3.90
C ARG A 77 -3.72 16.76 5.34
N TYR A 78 -3.05 16.03 6.24
CA TYR A 78 -3.48 15.91 7.64
C TYR A 78 -3.32 17.23 8.41
N ARG A 79 -2.25 17.99 8.13
CA ARG A 79 -2.05 19.34 8.66
C ARG A 79 -3.19 20.28 8.28
N ARG A 80 -3.59 20.29 7.00
CA ARG A 80 -4.73 21.11 6.53
C ARG A 80 -6.08 20.75 7.17
N THR A 81 -6.22 19.52 7.69
CA THR A 81 -7.46 19.08 8.36
C THR A 81 -7.39 19.13 9.88
N GLY A 82 -6.27 19.58 10.47
CA GLY A 82 -6.09 19.64 11.93
C GLY A 82 -5.96 18.27 12.61
N ASN A 83 -5.66 17.19 11.89
CA ASN A 83 -5.62 15.82 12.45
C ASN A 83 -4.21 15.22 12.49
N LEU A 84 -3.16 16.05 12.53
CA LEU A 84 -1.77 15.58 12.39
C LEU A 84 -1.40 14.52 13.43
N GLY A 85 -1.86 14.65 14.68
CA GLY A 85 -1.59 13.68 15.74
C GLY A 85 -2.04 12.25 15.44
N ARG A 86 -3.06 12.06 14.59
CA ARG A 86 -3.53 10.73 14.17
C ARG A 86 -2.64 10.07 13.13
N LEU A 87 -1.87 10.86 12.39
CA LEU A 87 -0.93 10.38 11.36
C LEU A 87 0.41 9.97 11.97
N VAL A 88 0.79 10.54 13.12
CA VAL A 88 2.10 10.30 13.77
C VAL A 88 2.37 8.81 14.00
N PRO A 89 1.44 8.00 14.56
CA PRO A 89 1.68 6.56 14.72
C PRO A 89 1.99 5.88 13.39
N ALA A 90 1.25 6.21 12.32
CA ALA A 90 1.45 5.63 11.00
C ALA A 90 2.82 6.00 10.40
N ILE A 91 3.28 7.25 10.56
CA ILE A 91 4.62 7.67 10.13
C ILE A 91 5.69 6.93 10.93
N LEU A 92 5.56 6.86 12.26
CA LEU A 92 6.52 6.17 13.10
C LEU A 92 6.61 4.69 12.74
N THR A 93 5.47 4.01 12.58
CA THR A 93 5.45 2.60 12.17
C THR A 93 6.07 2.40 10.79
N ALA A 94 5.75 3.27 9.82
CA ALA A 94 6.35 3.21 8.49
C ALA A 94 7.88 3.39 8.54
N THR A 95 8.37 4.38 9.29
CA THR A 95 9.81 4.65 9.44
C THR A 95 10.53 3.50 10.13
N VAL A 96 9.98 2.98 11.24
CA VAL A 96 10.57 1.84 11.97
C VAL A 96 10.58 0.60 11.08
N PHE A 97 9.48 0.32 10.37
CA PHE A 97 9.40 -0.82 9.46
C PHE A 97 10.43 -0.68 8.33
N ALA A 98 10.47 0.47 7.65
CA ALA A 98 11.44 0.72 6.58
C ALA A 98 12.89 0.62 7.07
N ALA A 99 13.21 1.21 8.24
CA ALA A 99 14.53 1.10 8.84
C ALA A 99 14.90 -0.35 9.18
N GLY A 100 13.97 -1.13 9.75
CA GLY A 100 14.14 -2.55 10.00
C GLY A 100 14.42 -3.33 8.72
N THR A 101 13.63 -3.10 7.67
CA THR A 101 13.84 -3.76 6.37
C THR A 101 15.19 -3.39 5.74
N ALA A 102 15.61 -2.13 5.83
CA ALA A 102 16.89 -1.67 5.31
C ALA A 102 18.06 -2.27 6.11
N TRP A 103 17.95 -2.32 7.43
CA TRP A 103 18.96 -2.93 8.30
C TRP A 103 19.12 -4.43 8.03
N LEU A 104 18.01 -5.16 7.90
CA LEU A 104 18.04 -6.59 7.53
C LEU A 104 18.67 -6.82 6.15
N THR A 105 18.42 -5.91 5.20
CA THR A 105 19.02 -5.99 3.86
C THR A 105 20.54 -5.75 3.91
N VAL A 106 20.99 -4.71 4.61
CA VAL A 106 22.42 -4.33 4.69
C VAL A 106 23.25 -5.38 5.43
N THR A 107 22.72 -5.93 6.51
CA THR A 107 23.45 -6.88 7.37
C THR A 107 23.63 -8.24 6.73
N HIS A 108 23.08 -8.49 5.53
CA HIS A 108 23.07 -9.80 4.87
C HIS A 108 22.74 -10.89 5.89
N TRP A 109 21.71 -10.65 6.70
CA TRP A 109 21.44 -11.45 7.88
C TRP A 109 21.10 -12.88 7.44
N HIS A 110 22.12 -13.76 7.36
CA HIS A 110 22.00 -15.18 7.06
C HIS A 110 21.50 -16.01 8.26
N GLY A 111 21.12 -15.31 9.32
CA GLY A 111 21.18 -15.83 10.67
C GLY A 111 19.82 -16.23 11.19
N PHE A 112 19.21 -17.31 10.67
CA PHE A 112 18.43 -18.22 11.51
C PHE A 112 18.45 -19.65 10.94
N HIS A 113 19.43 -20.44 11.36
CA HIS A 113 19.53 -21.90 11.08
C HIS A 113 18.47 -22.72 11.86
N ARG A 114 17.30 -22.16 12.16
CA ARG A 114 16.21 -22.88 12.86
C ARG A 114 14.89 -22.75 12.08
N PRO A 115 14.20 -23.87 11.82
CA PRO A 115 13.03 -23.94 10.95
C PRO A 115 11.79 -23.53 11.73
N SER A 116 11.59 -22.23 11.93
CA SER A 116 10.26 -21.75 12.31
C SER A 116 9.61 -21.14 11.08
N ALA A 117 8.49 -21.72 10.65
CA ALA A 117 7.75 -21.30 9.45
C ALA A 117 7.45 -19.80 9.43
N LEU A 118 7.29 -19.16 10.60
CA LEU A 118 7.08 -17.72 10.73
C LEU A 118 8.27 -16.88 10.30
N VAL A 119 9.50 -17.35 10.55
CA VAL A 119 10.74 -16.62 10.24
C VAL A 119 11.11 -16.78 8.77
N GLU A 120 10.98 -17.99 8.21
CA GLU A 120 11.10 -18.23 6.77
C GLU A 120 10.09 -17.38 5.99
N THR A 121 8.85 -17.28 6.50
CA THR A 121 7.82 -16.42 5.91
C THR A 121 8.21 -14.95 5.94
N ALA A 122 8.84 -14.47 7.03
CA ALA A 122 9.28 -13.08 7.14
C ALA A 122 10.43 -12.75 6.17
N GLU A 123 11.39 -13.66 5.98
CA GLU A 123 12.46 -13.51 5.00
C GLU A 123 11.92 -13.55 3.56
N LEU A 124 11.02 -14.49 3.26
CA LEU A 124 10.33 -14.57 1.96
C LEU A 124 9.67 -13.24 1.57
N ILE A 125 9.00 -12.65 2.55
CA ILE A 125 8.23 -11.43 2.41
C ILE A 125 9.13 -10.18 2.22
N LEU A 126 10.31 -10.13 2.86
CA LEU A 126 11.26 -9.03 2.77
C LEU A 126 12.07 -9.03 1.47
N PHE A 127 12.40 -10.20 0.94
CA PHE A 127 13.27 -10.32 -0.24
C PHE A 127 12.51 -10.39 -1.56
N ASN A 128 11.23 -10.79 -1.59
CA ASN A 128 10.45 -10.95 -2.84
C ASN A 128 9.94 -9.64 -3.49
N GLY A 129 10.60 -8.51 -3.24
CA GLY A 129 10.17 -7.20 -3.77
C GLY A 129 8.80 -6.72 -3.27
N ALA A 130 8.22 -7.41 -2.26
CA ALA A 130 6.92 -7.09 -1.66
C ALA A 130 7.02 -6.07 -0.50
N THR A 131 8.23 -5.72 -0.07
CA THR A 131 8.53 -4.67 0.91
C THR A 131 7.69 -3.41 0.78
N PRO A 132 7.54 -2.78 -0.41
CA PRO A 132 6.66 -1.62 -0.56
C PRO A 132 5.19 -1.92 -0.26
N VAL A 133 4.70 -3.12 -0.59
CA VAL A 133 3.31 -3.52 -0.33
C VAL A 133 3.08 -3.73 1.16
N LEU A 134 4.02 -4.37 1.87
CA LEU A 134 3.94 -4.55 3.32
C LEU A 134 4.04 -3.23 4.07
N LEU A 135 4.94 -2.35 3.64
CA LEU A 135 5.10 -1.03 4.21
C LEU A 135 3.77 -0.28 4.13
N VAL A 136 3.09 -0.33 2.97
CA VAL A 136 1.74 0.21 2.82
C VAL A 136 0.75 -0.47 3.76
N ALA A 137 0.76 -1.81 3.85
CA ALA A 137 -0.16 -2.57 4.68
C ALA A 137 -0.06 -2.19 6.17
N VAL A 138 1.16 -2.18 6.71
CA VAL A 138 1.47 -1.78 8.09
C VAL A 138 1.11 -0.31 8.33
N THR A 139 1.39 0.57 7.36
CA THR A 139 1.03 1.99 7.46
C THR A 139 -0.49 2.16 7.49
N LEU A 140 -1.25 1.38 6.72
CA LEU A 140 -2.71 1.41 6.72
C LEU A 140 -3.31 0.92 8.03
N LEU A 141 -2.76 -0.15 8.62
CA LEU A 141 -3.18 -0.63 9.94
C LEU A 141 -2.91 0.40 11.03
N ALA A 142 -1.72 0.99 11.05
CA ALA A 142 -1.36 2.04 11.99
C ALA A 142 -2.24 3.29 11.80
N LEU A 143 -2.57 3.63 10.56
CA LEU A 143 -3.51 4.71 10.25
C LEU A 143 -4.94 4.38 10.70
N ALA A 144 -5.40 3.14 10.51
CA ALA A 144 -6.70 2.69 10.99
C ALA A 144 -6.83 2.79 12.51
N ALA A 145 -5.77 2.40 13.23
CA ALA A 145 -5.67 2.55 14.68
C ALA A 145 -5.70 4.03 15.11
N GLY A 146 -4.88 4.87 14.46
CA GLY A 146 -4.81 6.31 14.72
C GLY A 146 -6.11 7.05 14.41
N GLU A 147 -6.83 6.64 13.37
CA GLU A 147 -8.13 7.19 13.01
C GLU A 147 -9.31 6.58 13.79
N ARG A 148 -9.10 5.47 14.49
CA ARG A 148 -10.14 4.63 15.13
C ARG A 148 -11.23 4.22 14.13
N SER A 149 -10.83 3.81 12.93
CA SER A 149 -11.73 3.52 11.81
C SER A 149 -11.82 2.02 11.57
N LEU A 150 -12.88 1.37 12.08
CA LEU A 150 -13.18 -0.04 11.81
C LEU A 150 -13.19 -0.41 10.32
N PRO A 151 -13.81 0.36 9.40
CA PRO A 151 -13.78 -0.01 7.98
C PRO A 151 -12.37 0.06 7.39
N LEU A 152 -11.54 1.01 7.83
CA LEU A 152 -10.14 1.08 7.38
C LEU A 152 -9.32 -0.05 7.99
N LEU A 153 -9.61 -0.47 9.22
CA LEU A 153 -8.95 -1.61 9.86
C LEU A 153 -9.30 -2.91 9.12
N ALA A 154 -10.58 -3.15 8.86
CA ALA A 154 -11.03 -4.33 8.10
C ALA A 154 -10.42 -4.35 6.70
N PHE A 155 -10.37 -3.20 6.01
CA PHE A 155 -9.69 -3.08 4.73
C PHE A 155 -8.18 -3.32 4.86
N GLY A 156 -7.52 -2.77 5.88
CA GLY A 156 -6.10 -2.98 6.13
C GLY A 156 -5.76 -4.45 6.36
N VAL A 157 -6.58 -5.18 7.12
CA VAL A 157 -6.42 -6.63 7.33
C VAL A 157 -6.62 -7.41 6.04
N LEU A 158 -7.66 -7.09 5.25
CA LEU A 158 -7.88 -7.69 3.94
C LEU A 158 -6.69 -7.40 3.00
N PHE A 159 -6.20 -6.17 3.00
CA PHE A 159 -5.03 -5.76 2.21
C PHE A 159 -3.77 -6.50 2.66
N CYS A 160 -3.55 -6.71 3.96
CA CYS A 160 -2.47 -7.56 4.47
C CYS A 160 -2.57 -9.00 3.93
N ALA A 161 -3.76 -9.59 3.89
CA ALA A 161 -3.95 -10.93 3.34
C ALA A 161 -3.62 -10.97 1.84
N VAL A 162 -4.07 -9.98 1.06
CA VAL A 162 -3.74 -9.87 -0.37
C VAL A 162 -2.25 -9.63 -0.58
N ALA A 163 -1.63 -8.74 0.21
CA ALA A 163 -0.20 -8.47 0.16
C ALA A 163 0.62 -9.72 0.50
N TYR A 164 0.19 -10.48 1.51
CA TYR A 164 0.80 -11.75 1.89
C TYR A 164 0.74 -12.75 0.73
N VAL A 165 -0.44 -12.95 0.13
CA VAL A 165 -0.59 -13.85 -1.02
C VAL A 165 0.26 -13.40 -2.20
N ALA A 166 0.24 -12.10 -2.54
CA ALA A 166 1.07 -11.55 -3.61
C ALA A 166 2.57 -11.65 -3.33
N ALA A 167 2.99 -11.65 -2.06
CA ALA A 167 4.38 -11.81 -1.65
C ALA A 167 4.85 -13.27 -1.61
N THR A 168 3.94 -14.22 -1.38
CA THR A 168 4.28 -15.63 -1.12
C THR A 168 3.91 -16.59 -2.24
N TYR A 169 2.93 -16.25 -3.08
CA TYR A 169 2.48 -17.09 -4.19
C TYR A 169 2.92 -16.52 -5.54
N ASP A 170 3.29 -17.42 -6.45
CA ASP A 170 3.49 -17.07 -7.85
C ASP A 170 2.14 -16.70 -8.49
N SER A 171 2.03 -15.46 -8.98
CA SER A 171 0.86 -15.00 -9.73
C SER A 171 0.49 -15.92 -10.90
N PHE A 172 1.46 -16.51 -11.60
CA PHE A 172 1.18 -17.43 -12.70
C PHE A 172 0.68 -18.78 -12.21
N TYR A 173 1.08 -19.22 -11.02
CA TYR A 173 0.52 -20.42 -10.39
C TYR A 173 -0.97 -20.24 -10.08
N LEU A 174 -1.35 -19.07 -9.52
CA LEU A 174 -2.75 -18.75 -9.22
C LEU A 174 -3.59 -18.64 -10.50
N LEU A 175 -3.07 -17.97 -11.52
CA LEU A 175 -3.76 -17.85 -12.81
C LEU A 175 -3.84 -19.19 -13.58
N GLY A 176 -2.81 -20.03 -13.47
CA GLY A 176 -2.82 -21.39 -14.01
C GLY A 176 -3.88 -22.28 -13.35
N ARG A 177 -4.03 -22.18 -12.01
CA ARG A 177 -5.15 -22.84 -11.29
C ARG A 177 -6.53 -22.30 -11.72
N ALA A 178 -6.61 -21.06 -12.18
CA ALA A 178 -7.82 -20.48 -12.75
C ALA A 178 -8.08 -20.91 -14.22
N GLY A 179 -7.25 -21.79 -14.79
CA GLY A 179 -7.41 -22.34 -16.13
C GLY A 179 -6.85 -21.46 -17.25
N LEU A 180 -6.06 -20.42 -16.93
CA LEU A 180 -5.42 -19.60 -17.95
C LEU A 180 -4.17 -20.33 -18.50
N PRO A 181 -4.03 -20.46 -19.84
CA PRO A 181 -2.86 -21.09 -20.45
C PRO A 181 -1.67 -20.14 -20.36
N LEU A 182 -0.97 -20.17 -19.24
CA LEU A 182 0.22 -19.38 -19.00
C LEU A 182 1.45 -20.27 -19.01
N ASP A 183 2.48 -19.83 -19.73
CA ASP A 183 3.77 -20.48 -19.70
C ASP A 183 4.47 -20.15 -18.38
N THR A 184 4.30 -21.03 -17.38
CA THR A 184 4.92 -20.92 -16.06
C THR A 184 6.44 -21.13 -16.09
N LEU A 185 7.04 -21.43 -17.25
CA LEU A 185 8.49 -21.53 -17.42
C LEU A 185 9.07 -20.31 -18.16
N ARG A 186 8.25 -19.53 -18.87
CA ARG A 186 8.68 -18.35 -19.63
C ARG A 186 7.99 -17.08 -19.15
N ASP A 187 8.71 -16.24 -18.42
CA ASP A 187 8.31 -14.85 -18.14
C ASP A 187 9.32 -13.84 -18.72
N PRO A 188 9.40 -13.70 -20.06
CA PRO A 188 10.42 -12.87 -20.69
C PRO A 188 10.26 -11.37 -20.40
N ARG A 189 9.13 -10.94 -19.83
CA ARG A 189 8.81 -9.52 -19.57
C ARG A 189 8.65 -9.18 -18.08
N GLY A 190 8.87 -10.13 -17.17
CA GLY A 190 8.70 -9.90 -15.73
C GLY A 190 7.25 -9.63 -15.31
N ILE A 191 6.29 -10.18 -16.05
CA ILE A 191 4.84 -9.97 -15.82
C ILE A 191 4.42 -10.50 -14.46
N ARG A 192 5.05 -11.57 -13.95
CA ARG A 192 4.74 -12.12 -12.62
C ARG A 192 4.91 -11.09 -11.51
N GLN A 193 6.05 -10.40 -11.51
CA GLN A 193 6.37 -9.37 -10.52
C GLN A 193 5.45 -8.17 -10.67
N ALA A 194 5.19 -7.76 -11.92
CA ALA A 194 4.27 -6.67 -12.20
C ALA A 194 2.86 -6.96 -11.64
N LEU A 195 2.37 -8.21 -11.74
CA LEU A 195 1.08 -8.61 -11.17
C LEU A 195 1.07 -8.55 -9.63
N ASN A 196 2.14 -8.99 -8.98
CA ASN A 196 2.27 -8.94 -7.51
C ASN A 196 2.22 -7.51 -6.96
N ILE A 197 2.57 -6.49 -7.76
CA ILE A 197 2.44 -5.07 -7.41
C ILE A 197 1.11 -4.48 -7.91
N ALA A 198 0.68 -4.85 -9.12
CA ALA A 198 -0.50 -4.28 -9.77
C ALA A 198 -1.79 -4.64 -9.04
N VAL A 199 -1.92 -5.88 -8.53
CA VAL A 199 -3.12 -6.31 -7.81
C VAL A 199 -3.31 -5.52 -6.51
N PRO A 200 -2.31 -5.40 -5.60
CA PRO A 200 -2.41 -4.50 -4.45
C PRO A 200 -2.65 -3.03 -4.84
N ALA A 201 -1.96 -2.52 -5.87
CA ALA A 201 -2.16 -1.15 -6.33
C ALA A 201 -3.61 -0.88 -6.76
N ALA A 202 -4.18 -1.78 -7.58
CA ALA A 202 -5.55 -1.70 -8.06
C ALA A 202 -6.54 -1.77 -6.89
N LEU A 203 -6.32 -2.67 -5.93
CA LEU A 203 -7.16 -2.79 -4.74
C LEU A 203 -7.22 -1.47 -3.94
N LEU A 204 -6.07 -0.80 -3.73
CA LEU A 204 -6.01 0.50 -3.07
C LEU A 204 -6.74 1.59 -3.85
N LEU A 205 -6.55 1.65 -5.17
CA LEU A 205 -7.17 2.66 -6.03
C LEU A 205 -8.70 2.47 -6.11
N VAL A 206 -9.18 1.24 -6.22
CA VAL A 206 -10.62 0.92 -6.17
C VAL A 206 -11.20 1.30 -4.81
N ALA A 207 -10.54 0.93 -3.71
CA ALA A 207 -10.98 1.31 -2.37
C ALA A 207 -10.99 2.83 -2.16
N ALA A 208 -10.01 3.55 -2.71
CA ALA A 208 -9.97 5.00 -2.72
C ALA A 208 -11.15 5.60 -3.49
N ALA A 209 -11.46 5.07 -4.68
CA ALA A 209 -12.57 5.52 -5.50
C ALA A 209 -13.92 5.29 -4.79
N VAL A 210 -14.12 4.09 -4.23
CA VAL A 210 -15.33 3.74 -3.45
C VAL A 210 -15.47 4.66 -2.24
N ALA A 211 -14.40 4.87 -1.47
CA ALA A 211 -14.41 5.77 -0.31
C ALA A 211 -14.72 7.22 -0.70
N ARG A 212 -14.18 7.70 -1.83
CA ARG A 212 -14.47 9.04 -2.38
C ARG A 212 -15.94 9.18 -2.81
N LEU A 213 -16.50 8.18 -3.48
CA LEU A 213 -17.90 8.19 -3.90
C LEU A 213 -18.87 8.13 -2.70
N ALA A 214 -18.59 7.26 -1.72
CA ALA A 214 -19.36 7.16 -0.49
C ALA A 214 -19.35 8.47 0.32
N ALA A 215 -18.22 9.18 0.31
CA ALA A 215 -18.08 10.49 0.93
C ALA A 215 -18.93 11.61 0.27
N GLY A 216 -19.17 11.53 -1.04
CA GLY A 216 -19.98 12.49 -1.80
C GLY A 216 -21.49 12.27 -1.63
N ARG A 217 -21.92 11.03 -1.37
CA ARG A 217 -23.33 10.66 -1.21
C ARG A 217 -23.93 10.93 0.17
N SER A 218 -23.14 11.42 1.13
CA SER A 218 -23.68 11.82 2.43
C SER A 218 -24.66 12.98 2.21
N PRO A 219 -25.98 12.77 2.37
CA PRO A 219 -26.95 13.85 2.18
C PRO A 219 -26.60 14.95 3.16
N ALA A 220 -26.77 16.21 2.74
CA ALA A 220 -26.85 17.33 3.66
C ALA A 220 -28.04 17.07 4.59
N ARG A 221 -27.81 16.32 5.66
CA ARG A 221 -28.83 16.00 6.66
C ARG A 221 -29.11 17.30 7.41
N ALA A 222 -30.27 17.86 7.09
CA ALA A 222 -31.04 18.85 7.86
C ALA A 222 -30.43 20.25 8.02
N GLY A 223 -30.41 21.01 6.91
CA GLY A 223 -30.71 22.44 6.94
C GLY A 223 -32.22 22.75 7.03
N ALA A 224 -33.07 21.73 7.22
CA ALA A 224 -34.49 21.88 7.51
C ALA A 224 -34.68 22.05 9.03
N GLY A 225 -34.24 23.19 9.53
CA GLY A 225 -34.44 23.67 10.90
C GLY A 225 -34.45 25.20 10.97
N ALA A 226 -34.71 25.87 9.85
CA ALA A 226 -35.14 27.25 9.82
C ALA A 226 -36.67 27.23 9.75
N GLY A 227 -37.33 27.57 10.87
CA GLY A 227 -38.78 27.68 10.85
C GLY A 227 -39.50 27.68 12.19
N THR A 228 -39.03 28.42 13.19
CA THR A 228 -39.95 29.13 14.10
C THR A 228 -39.27 30.39 14.60
N ALA A 229 -39.64 31.50 13.97
CA ALA A 229 -39.44 32.83 14.51
C ALA A 229 -40.19 32.94 15.83
N THR A 230 -39.50 33.33 16.90
CA THR A 230 -40.09 34.09 18.00
C THR A 230 -39.41 35.44 18.04
N ALA A 231 -39.89 36.31 17.16
CA ALA A 231 -39.92 37.73 17.42
C ALA A 231 -40.77 37.97 18.67
N GLY A 232 -40.31 38.85 19.56
CA GLY A 232 -41.13 39.37 20.66
C GLY A 232 -40.40 39.40 21.99
N GLY A 233 -39.74 40.51 22.29
CA GLY A 233 -39.10 40.70 23.60
C GLY A 233 -38.39 42.02 23.79
N ARG A 234 -38.94 43.11 23.26
CA ARG A 234 -38.50 44.48 23.51
C ARG A 234 -38.98 44.91 24.91
N HIS A 235 -38.08 45.08 25.88
CA HIS A 235 -38.19 45.95 27.08
C HIS A 235 -36.83 45.82 27.80
N GLY A 236 -35.93 46.80 27.86
CA GLY A 236 -36.15 48.19 28.28
C GLY A 236 -36.22 48.25 29.81
N ARG A 237 -35.10 48.56 30.50
CA ARG A 237 -35.08 49.41 31.71
C ARG A 237 -33.69 49.54 32.38
N HIS A 238 -33.34 50.82 32.56
CA HIS A 238 -32.71 51.46 33.71
C HIS A 238 -31.26 51.16 34.12
N SER A 239 -30.38 52.09 33.71
CA SER A 239 -29.70 53.04 34.60
C SER A 239 -29.85 52.86 36.12
N ARG A 240 -28.73 52.62 36.79
CA ARG A 240 -28.31 52.99 38.17
C ARG A 240 -26.90 52.39 38.32
N THR A 241 -25.84 53.04 38.77
CA THR A 241 -25.53 54.34 39.38
C THR A 241 -24.02 54.47 39.24
#